data_AF-A0A820SW99-F1
#
_entry.id   AF-A0A820SW99-F1
#
_cell.length_a   1.000
_cell.length_b   1.000
_cell.length_c   1.000
_cell.angle_alpha   90.00
_cell.angle_beta   90.00
_cell.angle_gamma   90.00
#
_symmetry.space_group_name_H-M   'P 1'
#
loop_
_entity.id
_entity.type
_entity.pdbx_description
1 polymer ?
#
loop_
_entity_poly.entity_id
_entity_poly.type
_entity_poly.pdbx_seq_one_letter_code
_entity_poly.pdbx_strand_id
1 'polypeptide(L)'
;MTNLTTVYDVAVIDEIQMMRDPQRGWAWTRALLGIQAKEIHLCGEASTIRLIQELMVTTGDDVEVREYKRLTKLNYQERAL
;
A
#
# COMPACT_ATOMS: atom_id res chain seq x y z
N MET A 1 3.98 15.76 4.89
CA MET A 1 2.59 15.23 4.76
C MET A 1 2.20 15.34 3.30
N THR A 2 1.53 14.34 2.72
CA THR A 2 1.22 14.28 1.29
C THR A 2 0.35 15.46 0.84
N ASN A 3 0.79 16.15 -0.22
CA ASN A 3 0.04 17.24 -0.83
C ASN A 3 -1.12 16.65 -1.67
N LEU A 4 -2.35 17.03 -1.34
CA LEU A 4 -3.57 16.52 -1.99
C LEU A 4 -4.16 17.48 -3.03
N THR A 5 -3.57 18.66 -3.22
CA THR A 5 -4.06 19.67 -4.17
C THR A 5 -3.25 19.70 -5.46
N THR A 6 -2.13 18.99 -5.50
CA THR A 6 -1.29 18.86 -6.69
C THR A 6 -1.69 17.62 -7.47
N VAL A 7 -1.81 17.77 -8.79
CA VAL A 7 -2.08 16.68 -9.72
C VAL A 7 -0.76 16.04 -10.13
N TYR A 8 -0.71 14.71 -10.11
CA TYR A 8 0.43 13.91 -10.54
C TYR A 8 0.01 12.95 -11.65
N ASP A 9 0.95 12.54 -12.49
CA ASP A 9 0.71 11.41 -13.39
C ASP A 9 0.75 10.08 -12.62
N VAL A 10 1.74 9.93 -11.73
CA VAL A 10 1.96 8.70 -10.95
C VAL A 10 2.27 9.04 -9.49
N ALA A 11 1.70 8.27 -8.57
CA ALA A 11 2.04 8.29 -7.15
C ALA A 11 2.48 6.90 -6.67
N VAL A 12 3.37 6.87 -5.67
CA VAL A 12 3.79 5.63 -4.99
C VAL A 12 3.53 5.78 -3.51
N ILE A 13 2.81 4.83 -2.92
CA ILE A 13 2.59 4.73 -1.48
C ILE A 13 3.28 3.45 -1.00
N ASP A 14 4.34 3.63 -0.23
CA ASP A 14 5.12 2.52 0.32
C ASP A 14 4.55 2.05 1.67
N GLU A 15 4.82 0.79 2.01
CA GLU A 15 4.38 0.12 3.23
C GLU A 15 2.88 0.29 3.52
N ILE A 16 2.01 0.03 2.53
CA ILE A 16 0.57 0.32 2.61
C ILE A 16 -0.13 -0.37 3.79
N GLN A 17 0.39 -1.49 4.29
CA GLN A 17 -0.14 -2.15 5.49
C GLN A 17 -0.09 -1.28 6.75
N MET A 18 0.76 -0.24 6.75
CA MET A 18 0.82 0.76 7.81
C MET A 18 -0.50 1.54 7.95
N MET A 19 -1.41 1.48 6.99
CA MET A 19 -2.78 1.99 7.14
C MET A 19 -3.54 1.40 8.34
N ARG A 20 -3.13 0.22 8.83
CA ARG A 20 -3.69 -0.42 10.02
C ARG A 20 -3.04 0.04 11.33
N ASP A 21 -1.99 0.87 11.26
CA ASP A 21 -1.33 1.43 12.45
C ASP A 21 -2.33 2.32 13.22
N PRO A 22 -2.60 2.05 14.52
CA PRO A 22 -3.61 2.79 15.27
C PRO A 22 -3.34 4.29 15.44
N GLN A 23 -2.07 4.72 15.34
CA GLN A 23 -1.67 6.11 15.55
C GLN A 23 -1.42 6.84 14.23
N ARG A 24 -0.86 6.14 13.24
CA ARG A 24 -0.32 6.73 12.01
C ARG A 24 -1.09 6.29 10.76
N GLY A 25 -1.91 5.26 10.84
CA GLY A 25 -2.57 4.66 9.68
C GLY A 25 -3.46 5.62 8.89
N TRP A 26 -4.03 6.62 9.59
CA TRP A 26 -4.80 7.70 8.96
C TRP A 26 -4.03 8.43 7.85
N ALA A 27 -2.69 8.51 7.93
CA ALA A 27 -1.88 9.17 6.91
C ALA A 27 -1.89 8.40 5.58
N TRP A 28 -1.89 7.06 5.61
CA TRP A 28 -2.00 6.20 4.43
C TRP A 28 -3.41 6.23 3.86
N THR A 29 -4.44 6.14 4.72
CA THR A 29 -5.84 6.27 4.28
C THR A 29 -6.07 7.61 3.58
N ARG A 30 -5.52 8.71 4.14
CA ARG A 30 -5.59 10.04 3.54
C ARG A 30 -4.83 10.13 2.21
N ALA A 31 -3.67 9.49 2.09
CA ALA A 31 -2.91 9.47 0.85
C ALA A 31 -3.63 8.66 -0.24
N LEU A 32 -4.09 7.46 0.09
CA LEU A 32 -4.77 6.55 -0.83
C LEU A 32 -6.05 7.16 -1.40
N LEU A 33 -6.90 7.74 -0.54
CA LEU A 33 -8.19 8.29 -0.97
C LEU A 33 -8.13 9.72 -1.49
N GLY A 34 -7.02 10.43 -1.25
CA GLY A 34 -6.94 11.87 -1.46
C GLY A 34 -5.93 12.33 -2.50
N ILE A 35 -4.99 11.48 -2.92
CA ILE A 35 -3.98 11.89 -3.88
C ILE A 35 -4.61 11.99 -5.27
N GLN A 36 -4.34 13.09 -5.96
CA GLN A 36 -4.81 13.29 -7.33
C GLN A 36 -3.76 12.74 -8.29
N ALA A 37 -3.79 11.44 -8.56
CA ALA A 37 -2.90 10.78 -9.49
C ALA A 37 -3.68 9.91 -10.49
N LYS A 38 -3.20 9.82 -11.74
CA LYS A 38 -3.81 8.94 -12.74
C LYS A 38 -3.56 7.46 -12.43
N GLU A 39 -2.40 7.16 -11.86
CA GLU A 39 -2.01 5.82 -11.40
C GLU A 39 -1.38 5.91 -10.00
N ILE A 40 -1.79 5.01 -9.10
CA ILE A 40 -1.26 4.92 -7.75
C ILE A 40 -0.68 3.52 -7.55
N HIS A 41 0.63 3.43 -7.39
CA HIS A 41 1.29 2.17 -7.03
C HIS A 41 1.33 2.02 -5.51
N LEU A 42 0.81 0.90 -5.03
CA LEU A 42 0.86 0.53 -3.63
C LEU A 42 1.90 -0.58 -3.44
N CYS A 43 2.87 -0.35 -2.56
CA CYS A 43 3.86 -1.34 -2.16
C CYS A 43 3.58 -1.78 -0.72
N GLY A 44 3.64 -3.09 -0.46
CA GLY A 44 3.43 -3.62 0.88
C GLY A 44 3.12 -5.11 0.88
N GLU A 45 2.68 -5.61 2.04
CA GLU A 45 2.37 -7.03 2.21
C GLU A 45 0.98 -7.43 1.67
N ALA A 46 0.88 -8.70 1.27
CA ALA A 46 -0.33 -9.29 0.67
C ALA A 46 -1.55 -9.27 1.61
N SER A 47 -1.35 -9.18 2.93
CA SER A 47 -2.45 -9.15 3.91
C SER A 47 -3.39 -7.96 3.70
N THR A 48 -2.91 -6.90 3.04
CA THR A 48 -3.65 -5.63 2.83
C THR A 48 -4.52 -5.66 1.58
N ILE A 49 -4.30 -6.59 0.65
CA ILE A 49 -4.96 -6.64 -0.67
C ILE A 49 -6.48 -6.58 -0.55
N ARG A 50 -7.06 -7.43 0.31
CA ARG A 50 -8.52 -7.48 0.50
C ARG A 50 -9.09 -6.14 0.98
N LEU A 51 -8.41 -5.48 1.92
CA LEU A 51 -8.85 -4.18 2.44
C LEU A 51 -8.78 -3.10 1.35
N ILE A 52 -7.73 -3.11 0.53
CA ILE A 52 -7.60 -2.19 -0.61
C ILE A 52 -8.73 -2.44 -1.61
N GLN A 53 -8.97 -3.69 -2.00
CA GLN A 53 -10.05 -4.03 -2.93
C GLN A 53 -11.42 -3.56 -2.41
N GLU A 54 -11.73 -3.79 -1.13
CA GLU A 54 -12.97 -3.32 -0.52
C GLU A 54 -13.08 -1.79 -0.54
N LEU A 55 -11.99 -1.06 -0.30
CA LEU A 55 -11.98 0.41 -0.38
C LEU A 55 -12.13 0.93 -1.81
N MET A 56 -11.43 0.34 -2.78
CA MET A 56 -11.45 0.81 -4.18
C MET A 56 -12.80 0.53 -4.86
N VAL A 57 -13.52 -0.51 -4.42
CA VAL A 57 -14.93 -0.71 -4.81
C VAL A 57 -15.81 0.48 -4.42
N THR A 58 -15.53 1.15 -3.30
CA THR A 58 -16.32 2.33 -2.87
C THR A 58 -16.01 3.59 -3.66
N THR A 59 -14.78 3.71 -4.19
CA THR A 59 -14.37 4.85 -5.01
C THR A 59 -14.65 4.61 -6.50
N GLY A 60 -14.84 3.35 -6.90
CA GLY A 60 -15.04 2.96 -8.29
C GLY A 60 -13.72 2.86 -9.08
N ASP A 61 -12.59 2.79 -8.39
CA ASP A 61 -11.27 2.66 -9.01
C ASP A 61 -10.93 1.19 -9.31
N ASP A 62 -10.20 0.96 -10.40
CA ASP A 62 -9.69 -0.36 -10.77
C ASP A 62 -8.47 -0.75 -9.93
N VAL A 63 -8.34 -2.04 -9.61
CA VAL A 63 -7.21 -2.59 -8.84
C VAL A 63 -6.52 -3.71 -9.60
N GLU A 64 -5.24 -3.50 -9.95
CA GLU A 64 -4.35 -4.53 -10.46
C GLU A 64 -3.42 -5.05 -9.35
N VAL A 65 -3.45 -6.35 -9.06
CA VAL A 65 -2.56 -6.96 -8.07
C VAL A 65 -1.36 -7.61 -8.76
N ARG A 66 -0.15 -7.14 -8.43
CA ARG A 66 1.12 -7.74 -8.88
C ARG A 66 1.82 -8.38 -7.68
N GLU A 67 1.95 -9.70 -7.71
CA GLU A 67 2.58 -10.47 -6.62
C GLU A 67 4.09 -10.64 -6.83
N TYR A 68 4.86 -10.44 -5.76
CA TYR A 68 6.31 -10.57 -5.75
C TYR A 68 6.76 -11.61 -4.73
N LYS A 69 7.82 -12.35 -5.05
CA LYS A 69 8.47 -13.30 -4.14
C LYS A 69 9.78 -12.71 -3.64
N ARG A 70 10.22 -13.15 -2.46
CA ARG A 70 11.54 -12.80 -1.92
C ARG A 70 12.62 -13.14 -2.95
N LEU A 71 13.51 -12.19 -3.23
CA LEU A 71 14.57 -12.35 -4.22
C LEU A 71 15.57 -13.46 -3.87
N THR A 72 15.74 -13.75 -2.58
CA THR A 72 16.64 -14.80 -2.08
C THR A 72 15.93 -15.66 -1.04
N LYS A 73 16.36 -16.90 -0.87
CA LYS A 73 15.81 -17.77 0.19
C LYS A 73 16.16 -17.21 1.57
N LEU A 74 15.21 -17.28 2.50
CA LEU A 74 15.48 -17.09 3.93
C LEU A 74 15.78 -18.46 4.55
N ASN A 75 16.96 -18.62 5.16
CA ASN A 75 17.28 -19.80 5.95
C ASN A 75 17.38 -19.38 7.41
N TYR A 76 16.68 -20.07 8.31
CA TYR A 76 16.82 -19.88 9.76
C TYR A 76 17.86 -20.87 10.32
N GLN A 77 18.51 -20.52 11.43
CA GLN A 77 19.41 -21.44 12.14
C GLN A 77 18.60 -22.37 13.05
N GLU A 78 18.99 -23.64 13.14
CA GLU A 78 18.32 -24.61 14.01
C GLU A 78 18.62 -24.40 15.51
N ARG A 79 19.71 -23.70 15.83
CA ARG A 79 20.11 -23.38 17.20
C ARG A 79 20.53 -21.92 17.31
N ALA A 80 20.11 -21.27 18.40
CA ALA A 80 20.62 -19.97 18.80
C ALA A 80 22.08 -20.08 19.28
N LEU A 81 22.85 -19.01 19.07
CA LEU A 81 24.23 -18.86 19.58
C LEU A 81 24.26 -18.68 21.10
#